data_AF-R0CB84-F1
#
_entry.id   AF-R0CB84-F1
#
_cell.length_a   1.000
_cell.length_b   1.000
_cell.length_c   1.000
_cell.angle_alpha   90.00
_cell.angle_beta   90.00
_cell.angle_gamma   90.00
#
_symmetry.space_group_name_H-M   'P 1'
#
loop_
_entity.id
_entity.type
_entity.pdbx_description
1 polymer ?
#
loop_
_entity_poly.entity_id
_entity_poly.type
_entity_poly.pdbx_seq_one_letter_code
_entity_poly.pdbx_strand_id
1 'polypeptide(L)' 'MSDNLPRMDYRQHRRARRLVHECCNYDEGNCLLLDDGEPCVCVQSISLSLMCRWFRVAVLPLDGEL' A
#
# COMPACT_ATOMS: atom_id res chain seq x y z
N MET A 1 -9.73 -28.04 -6.77
CA MET A 1 -10.57 -26.90 -7.20
C MET A 1 -9.62 -25.73 -7.38
N SER A 2 -9.31 -25.33 -8.62
CA SER A 2 -8.75 -23.99 -8.82
C SER A 2 -9.89 -23.04 -8.58
N ASP A 3 -10.07 -22.64 -7.33
CA ASP A 3 -11.02 -21.59 -6.99
C ASP A 3 -10.67 -20.37 -7.84
N ASN A 4 -11.67 -19.85 -8.55
CA ASN A 4 -11.57 -18.61 -9.31
C ASN A 4 -11.39 -17.46 -8.33
N LEU A 5 -10.18 -17.33 -7.78
CA LEU A 5 -9.80 -16.22 -6.93
C LEU A 5 -10.06 -14.94 -7.73
N PRO A 6 -10.80 -13.98 -7.17
CA PRO A 6 -11.04 -12.72 -7.84
C PRO A 6 -9.69 -12.04 -8.14
N ARG A 7 -9.43 -11.81 -9.43
CA ARG A 7 -8.25 -11.09 -9.91
C ARG A 7 -8.67 -9.70 -10.34
N MET A 8 -7.89 -8.70 -9.97
CA MET A 8 -8.06 -7.36 -10.50
C MET A 8 -7.78 -7.37 -12.00
N ASP A 9 -8.66 -6.74 -12.78
CA ASP A 9 -8.33 -6.37 -14.14
C ASP A 9 -7.23 -5.28 -14.16
N TYR A 10 -6.68 -5.00 -15.34
CA TYR A 10 -5.59 -4.03 -15.46
C TYR A 10 -5.99 -2.60 -15.01
N ARG A 11 -7.25 -2.19 -15.22
CA ARG A 11 -7.74 -0.86 -14.83
C ARG A 11 -7.89 -0.77 -13.33
N GLN A 12 -8.44 -1.81 -12.70
CA GLN A 12 -8.54 -1.96 -11.26
C GLN A 12 -7.16 -1.95 -10.61
N HIS A 13 -6.21 -2.73 -11.15
CA HIS A 13 -4.82 -2.75 -10.70
C HIS A 13 -4.17 -1.35 -10.78
N ARG A 14 -4.33 -0.65 -11.90
CA ARG A 14 -3.78 0.72 -12.07
C ARG A 14 -4.36 1.70 -11.05
N ARG A 15 -5.67 1.60 -10.76
CA ARG A 15 -6.33 2.45 -9.77
C ARG A 15 -5.88 2.13 -8.35
N ALA A 16 -5.81 0.85 -7.98
CA ALA A 16 -5.30 0.40 -6.69
C ALA A 16 -3.85 0.88 -6.48
N ARG A 17 -2.99 0.69 -7.48
CA ARG A 17 -1.59 1.17 -7.45
C ARG A 17 -1.50 2.67 -7.23
N ARG A 18 -2.27 3.48 -7.96
CA ARG A 18 -2.26 4.93 -7.78
C ARG A 18 -2.65 5.32 -6.34
N LEU A 19 -3.79 4.81 -5.86
CA LEU A 19 -4.28 5.10 -4.51
C LEU A 19 -3.27 4.68 -3.44
N VAL A 20 -2.74 3.46 -3.54
CA VAL A 20 -1.78 2.93 -2.58
C VAL A 20 -0.51 3.77 -2.52
N HIS A 21 0.01 4.18 -3.68
CA HIS A 21 1.21 5.02 -3.74
C HIS A 21 0.98 6.41 -3.14
N GLU A 22 -0.22 6.97 -3.25
CA GLU A 22 -0.60 8.24 -2.59
C GLU A 22 -0.66 8.11 -1.05
N CYS A 23 -0.74 6.89 -0.52
CA CYS A 23 -0.91 6.62 0.93
C CYS A 23 0.32 5.98 1.60
N CYS A 24 1.37 5.62 0.86
CA CYS A 24 2.53 4.94 1.42
C CYS A 24 3.46 5.90 2.17
N ASN A 25 4.15 5.39 3.20
CA ASN A 25 5.32 6.05 3.80
C ASN A 25 6.62 5.48 3.21
N TYR A 26 6.94 5.86 1.99
CA TYR A 26 8.17 5.43 1.34
C TYR A 26 8.88 6.60 0.65
N ASP A 27 10.18 6.46 0.48
CA ASP A 27 11.00 7.27 -0.44
C ASP A 27 11.71 6.35 -1.44
N GLU A 28 11.73 6.74 -2.72
CA GLU A 28 12.27 5.93 -3.84
C GLU A 28 11.83 4.44 -3.89
N GLY A 29 10.66 4.13 -3.30
CA GLY A 29 10.12 2.76 -3.20
C GLY A 29 10.46 2.02 -1.90
N ASN A 30 11.31 2.58 -1.05
CA ASN A 30 11.73 2.01 0.24
C ASN A 30 10.96 2.61 1.41
N CYS A 31 10.43 1.76 2.29
CA CYS A 31 9.64 2.18 3.43
C CYS A 31 10.51 2.90 4.46
N LEU A 32 10.21 4.17 4.70
CA LEU A 32 10.95 5.03 5.64
C LEU A 32 10.92 4.54 7.09
N LEU A 33 9.95 3.69 7.47
CA LEU A 33 9.84 3.14 8.82
C LEU A 33 10.55 1.80 9.00
N LEU A 34 10.76 1.07 7.91
CA LEU A 34 11.42 -0.24 7.91
C LEU A 34 12.86 -0.16 7.42
N ASP A 35 13.23 0.93 6.77
CA ASP A 35 14.61 1.26 6.46
C ASP A 35 15.36 1.54 7.77
N ASP A 36 16.08 0.54 8.25
CA ASP A 36 16.90 0.56 9.47
C ASP A 36 18.41 0.72 9.16
N GLY A 37 18.71 1.32 8.00
CA GLY A 37 20.06 1.41 7.45
C GLY A 37 20.28 0.48 6.26
N GLU A 38 19.33 -0.42 5.99
CA GLU A 38 19.26 -1.24 4.78
C GLU A 38 17.93 -0.99 4.05
N PRO A 39 17.96 -0.74 2.71
CA PRO A 39 16.74 -0.46 1.97
C PRO A 39 15.69 -1.58 2.09
N CYS A 40 14.54 -1.24 2.67
CA CYS A 40 13.41 -2.15 2.78
C CYS A 40 12.28 -1.70 1.84
N VAL A 41 11.96 -2.49 0.81
CA VAL A 41 10.89 -2.13 -0.14
C VAL A 41 9.54 -2.01 0.59
N CYS A 42 8.75 -1.00 0.22
CA CYS A 42 7.46 -0.77 0.84
C CYS A 42 6.48 -1.94 0.62
N VAL A 43 6.15 -2.65 1.70
CA VAL A 43 5.20 -3.77 1.69
C VAL A 43 3.82 -3.35 1.15
N GLN A 44 3.41 -2.10 1.40
CA GLN A 44 2.15 -1.57 0.90
C GLN A 44 2.14 -1.44 -0.63
N SER A 45 3.24 -0.94 -1.23
CA SER A 45 3.34 -0.76 -2.68
C SER A 45 3.42 -2.10 -3.43
N ILE A 46 4.02 -3.13 -2.82
CA ILE A 46 4.07 -4.49 -3.40
C ILE A 46 2.69 -5.16 -3.33
N SER A 47 2.01 -5.08 -2.19
CA SER A 47 0.74 -5.78 -1.95
C SER A 47 -0.48 -5.10 -2.56
N LEU A 48 -0.38 -3.81 -2.92
CA LEU A 48 -1.50 -2.98 -3.33
C LEU A 48 -2.66 -2.97 -2.32
N SER A 49 -2.34 -3.13 -1.04
CA SER A 49 -3.28 -3.20 0.08
C SER A 49 -3.17 -1.97 0.97
N LEU A 50 -4.25 -1.57 1.65
CA LEU A 50 -4.24 -0.48 2.64
C LEU A 50 -4.13 -1.00 4.09
N MET A 51 -3.67 -2.25 4.28
CA MET A 51 -3.56 -2.87 5.60
C MET A 51 -2.29 -2.49 6.37
N CYS A 52 -1.46 -1.58 5.86
CA CYS A 52 -0.24 -1.15 6.53
C CYS A 52 -0.55 -0.40 7.84
N ARG A 53 0.27 -0.61 8.87
CA ARG A 53 0.16 0.12 10.14
C ARG A 53 0.24 1.63 9.94
N TRP A 54 1.14 2.10 9.07
CA TRP A 54 1.26 3.52 8.72
C TRP A 54 -0.07 4.11 8.25
N PHE A 55 -0.70 3.49 7.25
CA PHE A 55 -1.97 3.97 6.72
C PHE A 55 -3.01 4.08 7.83
N ARG A 56 -3.18 3.04 8.65
CA ARG A 56 -4.21 2.99 9.69
C ARG A 56 -4.03 4.05 10.79
N VAL A 57 -2.79 4.44 11.11
CA VAL A 57 -2.51 5.34 12.26
C VAL A 57 -2.19 6.77 11.86
N ALA A 58 -1.70 6.99 10.64
CA ALA A 58 -1.21 8.30 10.19
C ALA A 58 -2.03 8.88 9.03
N VAL A 59 -2.55 8.03 8.13
CA VAL A 59 -3.28 8.49 6.94
C VAL A 59 -4.78 8.46 7.16
N LEU A 60 -5.33 7.31 7.54
CA LEU A 60 -6.77 7.09 7.71
C LEU A 60 -7.41 8.11 8.68
N PRO A 61 -6.80 8.46 9.83
CA PRO A 61 -7.39 9.47 10.72
C PRO A 61 -7.47 10.88 10.13
N LEU A 62 -6.69 11.19 9.09
CA LEU A 62 -6.75 12.49 8.41
C LEU A 62 -7.98 12.62 7.49
N ASP A 63 -8.57 11.50 7.09
CA ASP A 63 -9.77 11.46 6.25
C ASP A 63 -11.06 11.71 7.07
N GLY A 64 -10.93 11.97 8.38
CA GLY A 64 -12.04 12.17 9.31
C GLY A 64 -12.68 10.85 9.78
N GLU A 65 -13.87 10.95 10.39
CA GLU A 65 -14.72 9.77 10.62
C GLU A 65 -15.49 9.47 9.33
N LEU A 66 -15.26 8.30 8.74
CA LEU A 66 -16.07 7.73 7.66
C LEU A 66 -17.46 7.31 8.14
#